data_AF-A0AAD5LQ11-F1
#
_entry.id   AF-A0AAD5LQ11-F1
#
_cell.length_a   1.000
_cell.length_b   1.000
_cell.length_c   1.000
_cell.angle_alpha   90.00
_cell.angle_beta   90.00
_cell.angle_gamma   90.00
#
_symmetry.space_group_name_H-M   'P 1'
#
loop_
_entity.id
_entity.type
_entity.pdbx_description
1 polymer ?
#
loop_
_entity_poly.entity_id
_entity_poly.type
_entity_poly.pdbx_seq_one_letter_code
_entity_poly.pdbx_strand_id
1 'polypeptide(L)'
;MPSGFYVLARYWMRLDHVVVRLHETRVHHLFGRDYMIREYTRKEEQFETLFANGHPRGMANYTNIDTYQQHLPVRETAVEKVFIQ
;
A
#
# COMPACT_ATOMS: atom_id res chain seq x y z
N MET A 1 -16.12 -10.60 8.84
CA MET A 1 -17.17 -10.48 9.90
C MET A 1 -18.45 -11.06 9.33
N PRO A 2 -19.45 -11.46 10.13
CA PRO A 2 -20.69 -12.00 9.59
C PRO A 2 -21.43 -11.07 8.61
N SER A 3 -21.16 -9.75 8.70
CA SER A 3 -21.81 -8.70 7.94
C SER A 3 -21.07 -8.22 6.68
N GLY A 4 -19.91 -8.78 6.35
CA GLY A 4 -19.13 -8.32 5.20
C GLY A 4 -17.67 -8.78 5.20
N PHE A 5 -16.93 -8.33 4.18
CA PHE A 5 -15.52 -8.63 4.01
C PHE A 5 -14.67 -7.39 3.77
N TYR A 6 -13.39 -7.55 4.07
CA TYR A 6 -12.34 -6.60 3.77
C TYR A 6 -11.20 -7.34 3.09
N VAL A 7 -10.78 -6.85 1.93
CA VAL A 7 -9.62 -7.36 1.19
C VAL A 7 -8.57 -6.27 1.15
N LEU A 8 -7.34 -6.65 1.52
CA LEU A 8 -6.16 -5.80 1.37
C LEU A 8 -5.22 -6.49 0.37
N ALA A 9 -5.26 -6.04 -0.88
CA ALA A 9 -4.29 -6.43 -1.88
C ALA A 9 -3.07 -5.50 -1.80
N ARG A 10 -1.88 -6.09 -1.67
CA ARG A 10 -0.62 -5.35 -1.58
C ARG A 10 0.36 -5.86 -2.61
N TYR A 11 0.94 -4.93 -3.37
CA TYR A 11 2.08 -5.19 -4.24
C TYR A 11 3.27 -4.36 -3.75
N TRP A 12 4.30 -5.04 -3.29
CA TRP A 12 5.55 -4.46 -2.82
C TRP A 12 6.64 -4.69 -3.85
N MET A 13 7.23 -3.60 -4.32
CA MET A 13 8.32 -3.63 -5.27
C MET A 13 9.53 -2.91 -4.68
N ARG A 14 10.66 -3.58 -4.75
CA ARG A 14 11.95 -3.04 -4.36
C ARG A 14 12.90 -3.19 -5.55
N LEU A 15 13.46 -2.07 -5.98
CA LEU A 15 14.61 -2.06 -6.86
C LEU A 15 15.79 -1.54 -6.04
N ASP A 16 16.68 -2.46 -5.67
CA ASP A 16 17.75 -2.22 -4.71
C ASP A 16 18.56 -0.98 -5.09
N HIS A 17 18.75 -0.08 -4.12
CA HIS A 17 19.43 1.22 -4.26
C HIS A 17 18.77 2.24 -5.21
N VAL A 18 17.61 1.94 -5.80
CA VAL A 18 16.88 2.88 -6.67
C VAL A 18 15.60 3.35 -5.99
N VAL A 19 14.61 2.47 -5.86
CA VAL A 19 13.27 2.85 -5.39
C VAL A 19 12.61 1.71 -4.63
N VAL A 20 11.78 2.08 -3.68
CA VAL A 20 10.83 1.18 -3.04
C VAL A 20 9.42 1.74 -3.24
N ARG A 21 8.50 0.87 -3.65
CA ARG A 21 7.14 1.22 -4.02
C ARG A 21 6.15 0.22 -3.43
N LEU A 22 5.06 0.75 -2.90
CA LEU A 22 3.94 0.00 -2.39
C LEU A 22 2.68 0.45 -3.10
N HIS A 23 1.99 -0.50 -3.73
CA HIS A 23 0.62 -0.33 -4.19
C HIS A 23 -0.31 -1.10 -3.26
N GLU A 24 -1.26 -0.40 -2.67
CA GLU A 24 -2.29 -1.00 -1.82
C GLU A 24 -3.65 -0.78 -2.45
N THR A 25 -4.47 -1.82 -2.48
CA THR A 25 -5.89 -1.71 -2.81
C THR A 25 -6.69 -2.33 -1.68
N ARG A 26 -7.49 -1.50 -1.03
CA ARG A 26 -8.41 -1.87 0.04
C ARG A 26 -9.80 -1.97 -0.56
N VAL A 27 -10.43 -3.13 -0.42
CA VAL A 27 -11.82 -3.32 -0.82
C VAL A 27 -12.62 -3.66 0.40
N HIS A 28 -13.65 -2.87 0.68
CA HIS A 28 -14.57 -3.10 1.77
C HIS A 28 -15.99 -3.26 1.24
N HIS A 29 -16.63 -4.36 1.60
CA HIS A 29 -18.00 -4.66 1.22
C HIS A 29 -18.81 -5.09 2.43
N LEU A 30 -19.96 -4.44 2.62
CA LEU A 30 -20.98 -4.82 3.59
C LEU A 30 -22.09 -5.57 2.86
N PHE A 31 -22.43 -6.76 3.35
CA PHE A 31 -23.52 -7.55 2.79
C PHE A 31 -24.84 -6.79 2.86
N GLY A 32 -25.65 -6.93 1.82
CA GLY A 32 -26.90 -6.18 1.65
C GLY A 32 -26.75 -4.82 0.97
N ARG A 33 -25.54 -4.40 0.61
CA ARG A 33 -25.31 -3.25 -0.29
C ARG A 33 -25.07 -3.72 -1.71
N ASP A 34 -25.48 -2.92 -2.69
CA ASP A 34 -25.25 -3.11 -4.13
C ASP A 34 -23.89 -2.57 -4.59
N TYR A 35 -23.00 -2.25 -3.65
CA TYR A 35 -21.69 -1.70 -3.95
C TYR A 35 -20.63 -2.11 -2.93
N MET A 36 -19.38 -1.92 -3.32
CA MET A 36 -18.19 -1.98 -2.47
C MET A 36 -17.40 -0.67 -2.58
N ILE A 37 -16.66 -0.34 -1.53
CA ILE A 37 -15.71 0.76 -1.54
C ILE A 37 -14.34 0.20 -1.89
N ARG A 38 -13.69 0.79 -2.89
CA ARG A 38 -12.32 0.49 -3.30
C ARG A 38 -11.45 1.70 -3.07
N GLU A 39 -10.44 1.56 -2.24
CA GLU A 39 -9.42 2.59 -1.99
C GLU A 39 -8.09 2.10 -2.52
N TYR A 40 -7.47 2.87 -3.40
CA TYR A 40 -6.14 2.63 -3.91
C TYR A 40 -5.17 3.66 -3.32
N THR A 41 -4.01 3.19 -2.89
CA THR A 41 -2.93 4.06 -2.39
C THR A 41 -1.61 3.61 -2.97
N ARG A 42 -0.84 4.56 -3.50
CA ARG A 42 0.54 4.35 -3.93
C ARG A 42 1.47 5.11 -3.00
N LYS A 43 2.41 4.40 -2.40
CA LYS A 43 3.50 4.99 -1.63
C LYS A 43 4.82 4.70 -2.31
N GLU A 44 5.71 5.67 -2.35
CA GLU A 44 6.97 5.54 -3.09
C GLU A 44 8.04 6.50 -2.57
N GLU A 45 9.25 5.98 -2.43
CA GLU A 45 10.44 6.78 -2.12
C GLU A 45 11.70 6.18 -2.74
N GLN A 46 12.68 7.04 -3.02
CA GLN A 46 14.01 6.62 -3.44
C GLN A 46 14.87 6.20 -2.24
N PHE A 47 15.76 5.23 -2.45
CA PHE A 47 16.65 4.76 -1.39
C PHE A 47 17.61 5.84 -0.90
N GLU A 48 18.09 6.70 -1.80
CA GLU A 48 18.98 7.80 -1.45
C GLU A 48 18.33 8.76 -0.43
N THR A 49 17.05 9.12 -0.65
CA THR A 49 16.26 9.91 0.29
C THR A 49 16.11 9.20 1.64
N LEU A 50 15.83 7.89 1.63
CA LEU A 50 15.71 7.10 2.85
C LEU A 50 17.02 7.07 3.65
N PHE A 51 18.17 6.92 2.98
CA PHE A 51 19.47 6.95 3.65
C PHE A 51 19.81 8.34 4.21
N ALA A 52 19.46 9.40 3.48
CA ALA A 52 19.62 10.77 3.96
C ALA A 52 18.79 11.04 5.23
N ASN A 53 17.62 10.39 5.35
CA ASN A 53 16.76 10.44 6.52
C ASN A 53 17.21 9.50 7.66
N GLY A 54 18.37 8.86 7.54
CA GLY A 54 18.95 8.00 8.59
C GLY A 54 18.50 6.54 8.56
N HIS A 55 17.80 6.09 7.52
CA HIS A 55 17.41 4.68 7.41
C HIS A 55 18.61 3.77 7.08
N PRO A 56 18.59 2.49 7.51
CA PRO A 56 19.68 1.53 7.27
C PRO A 56 20.02 1.36 5.79
N ARG A 57 21.30 1.22 5.44
CA ARG A 57 21.74 0.98 4.05
C ARG A 57 21.61 -0.47 3.59
N GLY A 58 21.45 -1.43 4.51
CA GLY A 58 21.30 -2.84 4.16
C GLY A 58 19.94 -3.14 3.53
N MET A 59 19.93 -3.67 2.30
CA MET A 59 18.69 -3.97 1.56
C MET A 59 17.80 -5.01 2.26
N ALA A 60 18.39 -5.91 3.04
CA ALA A 60 17.66 -6.91 3.84
C ALA A 60 16.61 -6.29 4.77
N ASN A 61 16.86 -5.08 5.26
CA ASN A 61 15.94 -4.37 6.15
C ASN A 61 14.60 -4.04 5.45
N TYR A 62 14.61 -3.83 4.14
CA TYR A 62 13.44 -3.40 3.36
C TYR A 62 12.61 -4.56 2.79
N THR A 63 12.75 -5.75 3.38
CA THR A 63 12.03 -6.95 2.94
C THR A 63 10.64 -7.06 3.58
N ASN A 64 10.49 -6.55 4.81
CA ASN A 64 9.20 -6.55 5.50
C ASN A 64 8.41 -5.26 5.22
N ILE A 65 7.30 -5.42 4.53
CA ILE A 65 6.37 -4.34 4.15
C ILE A 65 5.80 -3.66 5.39
N ASP A 66 5.38 -4.44 6.39
CA ASP A 66 4.66 -3.92 7.55
C ASP A 66 5.54 -2.97 8.38
N THR A 67 6.85 -3.21 8.39
CA THR A 67 7.82 -2.35 9.07
C THR A 67 8.05 -1.03 8.31
N TYR A 68 8.12 -1.10 6.97
CA TYR A 68 8.59 0.04 6.16
C TYR A 68 7.48 0.88 5.52
N GLN A 69 6.26 0.37 5.36
CA GLN A 69 5.17 1.06 4.68
C GLN A 69 4.80 2.44 5.27
N GLN A 70 5.13 2.67 6.55
CA GLN A 70 4.88 3.91 7.27
C GLN A 70 5.90 5.02 6.97
N HIS A 71 7.09 4.64 6.50
CA HIS A 71 8.17 5.57 6.15
C HIS A 71 8.08 6.04 4.69
N LEU A 72 7.22 5.41 3.88
CA LEU A 72 7.00 5.80 2.50
C LEU A 72 5.91 6.87 2.42
N PRO A 73 6.18 8.03 1.80
CA PRO A 73 5.15 9.03 1.57
C PRO A 73 4.13 8.53 0.55
N VAL A 74 2.87 8.91 0.75
CA VAL A 74 1.78 8.66 -0.20
C VAL A 74 1.95 9.59 -1.39
N ARG A 75 2.06 9.02 -2.60
CA ARG A 75 2.16 9.77 -3.86
C ARG A 75 0.84 9.88 -4.59
N GLU A 76 -0.03 8.87 -4.43
CA GLU A 76 -1.32 8.81 -5.11
C GLU A 76 -2.34 8.13 -4.20
N THR A 77 -3.57 8.64 -4.21
CA THR A 77 -4.70 8.02 -3.54
C THR A 77 -5.95 8.20 -4.38
N ALA A 78 -6.76 7.15 -4.48
CA ALA A 78 -8.03 7.16 -5.18
C ALA A 78 -9.06 6.36 -4.39
N VAL A 79 -10.28 6.87 -4.27
CA VAL A 79 -11.37 6.19 -3.59
C VAL A 79 -12.57 6.14 -4.53
N GLU A 80 -13.10 4.95 -4.72
CA GLU A 80 -14.14 4.67 -5.70
C GLU A 80 -15.23 3.79 -5.10
N LYS A 81 -16.45 4.07 -5.54
CA LYS A 81 -17.61 3.22 -5.25
C LYS A 81 -17.84 2.30 -6.44
N VAL A 82 -17.70 1.00 -6.25
CA VAL A 82 -17.86 -0.01 -7.31
C VAL A 82 -19.18 -0.73 -7.10
N PHE A 83 -20.10 -0.61 -8.06
CA PHE A 83 -21.39 -1.29 -8.02
C PHE A 83 -21.24 -2.76 -8.43
N ILE A 84 -22.02 -3.63 -7.80
CA ILE A 84 -22.08 -5.07 -8.07
C ILE A 84 -23.21 -5.27 -9.09
N GLN A 85 -22.89 -5.85 -10.25
CA GLN A 85 -23.87 -6.19 -11.28
C GLN A 85 -24.58 -7.51 -10.99
#